data_AF-A0A7J4G5M2-F1
#
_entry.id   AF-A0A7J4G5M2-F1
#
_cell.length_a   1.000
_cell.length_b   1.000
_cell.length_c   1.000
_cell.angle_alpha   90.00
_cell.angle_beta   90.00
_cell.angle_gamma   90.00
#
_symmetry.space_group_name_H-M   'P 1'
#
loop_
_entity.id
_entity.type
_entity.pdbx_description
1 polymer ?
#
loop_
_entity_poly.entity_id
_entity_poly.type
_entity_poly.pdbx_seq_one_letter_code
_entity_poly.pdbx_strand_id
1 'polypeptide(L)'
;MIRGHVFIVNEETLPLHLGYRFVGVSAGGRDRHIGLLADILRVKKGDYIFFYIEGREIKKGRFFGIFKAVDNLVYHITGTNANTPNLPVKLIYRKKIEPYRVYSKGILEWIALDKLPTYARELLWSLIYRK
;
A
#
# COMPACT_ATOMS: atom_id res chain seq x y z
N MET A 1 2.17 13.82 -13.86
CA MET A 1 2.94 12.57 -14.00
C MET A 1 2.30 11.53 -13.11
N ILE A 2 1.89 10.39 -13.66
CA ILE A 2 1.33 9.25 -12.91
C ILE A 2 2.49 8.53 -12.22
N ARG A 3 2.33 8.16 -10.96
CA ARG A 3 3.37 7.50 -10.15
C ARG A 3 2.93 6.15 -9.63
N GLY A 4 3.90 5.32 -9.26
CA GLY A 4 3.70 4.05 -8.55
C GLY A 4 4.04 4.17 -7.07
N HIS A 5 3.20 3.62 -6.20
CA HIS A 5 3.38 3.59 -4.76
C HIS A 5 3.26 2.16 -4.24
N VAL A 6 4.26 1.69 -3.50
CA VAL A 6 4.25 0.35 -2.90
C VAL A 6 3.77 0.44 -1.46
N PHE A 7 2.77 -0.36 -1.11
CA PHE A 7 2.27 -0.52 0.25
C PHE A 7 2.65 -1.92 0.73
N ILE A 8 3.47 -1.96 1.78
CA ILE A 8 3.80 -3.19 2.48
C ILE A 8 2.60 -3.58 3.36
N VAL A 9 2.12 -4.79 3.16
CA VAL A 9 1.01 -5.38 3.90
C VAL A 9 1.40 -6.80 4.33
N ASN A 10 0.53 -7.46 5.10
CA ASN A 10 0.71 -8.86 5.46
C ASN A 10 -0.51 -9.69 5.02
N GLU A 11 -0.43 -11.01 5.23
CA GLU A 11 -1.51 -11.94 4.86
C GLU A 11 -2.84 -11.66 5.56
N GLU A 12 -2.81 -11.04 6.73
CA GLU A 12 -4.00 -10.72 7.53
C GLU A 12 -4.70 -9.44 7.02
N THR A 13 -3.94 -8.40 6.67
CA THR A 13 -4.48 -7.10 6.28
C THR A 13 -4.78 -6.99 4.79
N LEU A 14 -4.08 -7.74 3.94
CA LEU A 14 -4.30 -7.71 2.48
C LEU A 14 -5.77 -8.00 2.11
N PRO A 15 -6.44 -9.05 2.60
CA PRO A 15 -7.85 -9.29 2.29
C PRO A 15 -8.77 -8.13 2.68
N LEU A 16 -8.48 -7.44 3.80
CA LEU A 16 -9.25 -6.30 4.26
C LEU A 16 -9.08 -5.10 3.31
N HIS A 17 -7.85 -4.82 2.88
CA HIS A 17 -7.59 -3.79 1.88
C HIS A 17 -8.31 -4.03 0.55
N LEU A 18 -8.31 -5.28 0.09
CA LEU A 18 -8.98 -5.69 -1.14
C LEU A 18 -10.52 -5.63 -1.02
N GLY A 19 -11.06 -6.17 0.07
CA GLY A 19 -12.51 -6.23 0.31
C GLY A 19 -13.14 -4.85 0.49
N TYR A 20 -12.46 -3.95 1.22
CA TYR A 20 -12.96 -2.61 1.52
C TYR A 20 -12.39 -1.51 0.62
N ARG A 21 -11.56 -1.89 -0.36
CA ARG A 21 -11.04 -1.01 -1.42
C ARG A 21 -10.36 0.25 -0.88
N PHE A 22 -9.42 0.07 0.05
CA PHE A 22 -8.61 1.17 0.56
C PHE A 22 -7.15 0.78 0.78
N VAL A 23 -6.25 1.76 0.79
CA VAL A 23 -4.91 1.67 1.41
C VAL A 23 -4.85 2.57 2.63
N GLY A 24 -3.95 2.27 3.57
CA GLY A 24 -3.72 3.14 4.70
C GLY A 24 -2.35 2.98 5.34
N VAL A 25 -2.02 3.93 6.21
CA VAL A 25 -0.75 3.97 6.96
C VAL A 25 -1.03 4.06 8.45
N SER A 26 -0.14 3.47 9.26
CA SER A 26 -0.24 3.43 10.72
C SER A 26 0.86 4.24 11.38
N ALA A 27 0.50 4.96 12.45
CA ALA A 27 1.45 5.59 13.36
C ALA A 27 1.65 4.80 14.68
N GLY A 28 1.30 3.51 14.67
CA GLY A 28 1.17 2.68 15.86
C GLY A 28 -0.13 2.99 16.61
N GLY A 29 -0.04 3.26 17.92
CA GLY A 29 -1.20 3.61 18.75
C GLY A 29 -1.68 5.07 18.63
N ARG A 30 -0.93 5.93 17.94
CA ARG A 30 -1.18 7.36 17.80
C ARG A 30 -2.22 7.66 16.74
N ASP A 31 -3.02 8.70 16.96
CA ASP A 31 -4.07 9.12 16.05
C ASP A 31 -3.61 10.18 15.03
N ARG A 32 -2.36 10.67 15.11
CA ARG A 32 -1.79 11.66 14.19
C ARG A 32 -0.30 11.45 13.98
N HIS A 33 0.16 11.64 12.74
CA HIS A 33 1.60 11.67 12.42
C HIS A 33 1.87 12.47 11.15
N ILE A 34 2.63 13.56 11.25
CA ILE A 34 2.80 14.49 10.13
C ILE A 34 3.58 13.90 8.95
N GLY A 35 4.59 13.06 9.22
CA GLY A 35 5.35 12.36 8.17
C GLY A 35 4.45 11.44 7.32
N LEU A 36 3.67 10.58 7.96
CA LEU A 36 2.71 9.69 7.29
C LEU A 36 1.61 10.45 6.54
N LEU A 37 1.15 11.59 7.07
CA LEU A 37 0.23 12.47 6.35
C LEU A 37 0.88 13.00 5.07
N ALA A 38 2.13 13.46 5.14
CA ALA A 38 2.86 13.92 3.97
C ALA A 38 3.08 12.79 2.95
N ASP A 39 3.41 11.58 3.41
CA ASP A 39 3.61 10.42 2.56
C ASP A 39 2.32 10.02 1.83
N ILE A 40 1.18 9.91 2.52
CA ILE A 40 -0.09 9.55 1.87
C ILE A 40 -0.65 10.67 0.97
N LEU A 41 -0.35 11.94 1.27
CA LEU A 41 -0.69 13.08 0.41
C LEU A 41 0.06 13.07 -0.93
N ARG A 42 1.18 12.34 -1.05
CA ARG A 42 1.90 12.16 -2.33
C ARG A 42 1.14 11.25 -3.30
N VAL A 43 0.24 10.39 -2.81
CA VAL A 43 -0.61 9.55 -3.65
C VAL A 43 -1.71 10.40 -4.25
N LYS A 44 -1.66 10.60 -5.57
CA LYS A 44 -2.64 11.41 -6.31
C LYS A 44 -3.62 10.53 -7.08
N LYS A 45 -4.78 11.09 -7.42
CA LYS A 45 -5.78 10.44 -8.27
C LYS A 45 -5.13 9.86 -9.52
N GLY A 46 -5.42 8.60 -9.81
CA GLY A 46 -4.88 7.87 -10.96
C GLY A 46 -3.51 7.24 -10.76
N ASP A 47 -2.81 7.53 -9.65
CA ASP A 47 -1.55 6.86 -9.32
C ASP A 47 -1.75 5.37 -9.10
N TYR A 48 -0.75 4.59 -9.50
CA TYR A 48 -0.71 3.15 -9.29
C TYR A 48 -0.30 2.80 -7.87
N ILE A 49 -0.97 1.81 -7.31
CA ILE A 49 -0.75 1.29 -5.97
C ILE A 49 -0.46 -0.21 -6.09
N PHE A 50 0.63 -0.64 -5.47
CA PHE A 50 1.08 -2.03 -5.46
C PHE A 50 1.03 -2.56 -4.03
N PHE A 51 0.29 -3.65 -3.81
CA PHE A 51 0.38 -4.38 -2.54
C PHE A 51 1.53 -5.37 -2.59
N TYR A 52 2.43 -5.27 -1.62
CA TYR A 52 3.59 -6.13 -1.48
C TYR A 52 3.56 -6.79 -0.10
N ILE A 53 3.72 -8.12 -0.07
CA ILE A 53 4.01 -8.86 1.17
C ILE A 53 5.49 -9.19 1.14
N GLU A 54 6.21 -8.72 2.16
CA GLU A 54 7.63 -8.96 2.35
C GLU A 54 7.95 -10.45 2.47
N GLY A 55 9.10 -10.83 1.90
CA GLY A 55 9.63 -12.17 2.06
C GLY A 55 10.08 -12.44 3.51
N ARG A 56 9.86 -13.67 3.97
CA ARG A 56 10.49 -14.25 5.17
C ARG A 56 11.44 -15.36 4.72
N GLU A 57 12.27 -15.89 5.63
CA GLU A 57 13.27 -16.94 5.30
C GLU A 57 12.71 -18.08 4.45
N ILE A 58 11.49 -18.53 4.76
CA ILE A 58 10.82 -19.67 4.12
C ILE A 58 9.94 -19.25 2.93
N LYS A 59 9.49 -17.99 2.86
CA LYS A 59 8.49 -17.53 1.88
C LYS A 59 8.97 -16.27 1.18
N LYS A 60 9.20 -16.35 -0.13
CA LYS A 60 9.66 -15.22 -0.95
C LYS A 60 8.59 -14.12 -1.08
N GLY A 61 9.05 -12.87 -1.17
CA GLY A 61 8.21 -11.68 -1.30
C GLY A 61 7.40 -11.66 -2.59
N ARG A 62 6.19 -11.09 -2.53
CA ARG A 62 5.23 -11.13 -3.63
C ARG A 62 4.38 -9.87 -3.74
N PHE A 63 4.06 -9.48 -4.98
CA PHE A 63 3.08 -8.45 -5.31
C PHE A 63 1.71 -9.07 -5.61
N PHE A 64 0.63 -8.50 -5.07
CA PHE A 64 -0.73 -9.09 -5.16
C PHE A 64 -1.69 -8.36 -6.09
N GLY A 65 -1.23 -7.27 -6.69
CA GLY A 65 -2.01 -6.57 -7.70
C GLY A 65 -1.55 -5.15 -7.89
N ILE A 66 -2.17 -4.52 -8.87
CA ILE A 66 -2.06 -3.14 -9.24
C ILE A 66 -3.45 -2.53 -9.04
N PHE A 67 -3.49 -1.42 -8.34
CA PHE A 67 -4.68 -0.66 -8.01
C PHE A 67 -4.47 0.80 -8.43
N LYS A 68 -5.54 1.58 -8.49
CA LYS A 68 -5.47 3.02 -8.75
C LYS A 68 -6.08 3.80 -7.60
N ALA A 69 -5.48 4.93 -7.25
CA ALA A 69 -6.09 5.88 -6.33
C ALA A 69 -7.30 6.54 -6.99
N VAL A 70 -8.46 6.49 -6.33
CA VAL A 70 -9.72 7.00 -6.90
C VAL A 70 -9.78 8.54 -6.87
N ASP A 71 -9.19 9.14 -5.85
CA ASP A 71 -9.25 10.58 -5.62
C ASP A 71 -8.01 11.10 -4.86
N ASN A 72 -7.97 12.42 -4.66
CA ASN A 72 -6.90 13.10 -3.93
C ASN A 72 -7.18 13.19 -2.42
N LEU A 73 -8.33 12.75 -1.93
CA LEU A 73 -8.73 12.87 -0.53
C LEU A 73 -7.90 11.96 0.37
N VAL A 74 -7.68 12.38 1.60
CA VAL A 74 -7.08 11.56 2.66
C VAL A 74 -8.10 11.46 3.77
N TYR A 75 -8.55 10.26 4.06
CA TYR A 75 -9.46 9.99 5.16
C TYR A 75 -8.64 9.85 6.43
N HIS A 76 -8.72 10.86 7.31
CA HIS A 76 -8.11 10.81 8.64
C HIS A 76 -9.10 10.17 9.61
N ILE A 77 -8.77 8.97 10.09
CA ILE A 77 -9.58 8.20 11.03
C ILE A 77 -8.84 8.12 12.36
N THR A 78 -9.55 8.38 13.46
CA THR A 78 -9.00 8.44 14.82
C THR A 78 -9.71 7.46 15.75
N GLY A 79 -9.16 7.26 16.94
CA GLY A 79 -9.73 6.37 17.94
C GLY A 79 -9.83 4.93 17.49
N THR A 80 -10.87 4.24 17.94
CA THR A 80 -11.15 2.83 17.63
C THR A 80 -11.63 2.61 16.19
N ASN A 81 -12.20 3.64 15.56
CA ASN A 81 -12.62 3.57 14.16
C ASN A 81 -11.43 3.34 13.20
N ALA A 82 -10.21 3.70 13.61
CA ALA A 82 -8.99 3.44 12.84
C ALA A 82 -8.67 1.94 12.71
N ASN A 83 -9.31 1.08 13.51
CA ASN A 83 -9.25 -0.38 13.41
C ASN A 83 -10.37 -0.97 12.53
N THR A 84 -11.37 -0.22 12.08
CA THR A 84 -12.42 -0.76 11.21
C THR A 84 -11.83 -1.17 9.84
N PRO A 85 -12.14 -2.36 9.28
CA PRO A 85 -13.20 -3.30 9.68
C PRO A 85 -12.84 -4.29 10.79
N ASN A 86 -11.57 -4.67 10.95
CA ASN A 86 -11.04 -5.44 12.08
C ASN A 86 -9.51 -5.53 11.91
N LEU A 87 -8.88 -4.40 11.70
CA LEU A 87 -7.45 -4.29 11.45
C LEU A 87 -6.69 -4.50 12.76
N PRO A 88 -5.63 -5.33 12.76
CA PRO A 88 -4.78 -5.54 13.93
C PRO A 88 -4.04 -4.27 14.36
N VAL A 89 -3.93 -3.30 13.45
CA VAL A 89 -3.24 -2.02 13.66
C VAL A 89 -4.13 -0.86 13.20
N LYS A 90 -4.09 0.26 13.93
CA LYS A 90 -4.77 1.50 13.56
C LYS A 90 -4.21 2.07 12.25
N LEU A 91 -5.02 2.09 11.20
CA LEU A 91 -4.70 2.78 9.95
C LEU A 91 -5.37 4.16 9.95
N ILE A 92 -4.61 5.18 10.34
CA ILE A 92 -5.12 6.52 10.66
C ILE A 92 -5.27 7.43 9.44
N TYR A 93 -4.51 7.20 8.37
CA TYR A 93 -4.72 7.90 7.11
C TYR A 93 -4.99 6.88 6.02
N ARG A 94 -6.09 7.05 5.30
CA ARG A 94 -6.53 6.12 4.26
C ARG A 94 -6.82 6.82 2.94
N LYS A 95 -6.75 6.05 1.87
CA LYS A 95 -7.17 6.44 0.52
C LYS A 95 -8.04 5.36 -0.10
N LYS A 96 -9.04 5.79 -0.85
CA LYS A 96 -9.89 4.90 -1.64
C LYS A 96 -9.13 4.45 -2.89
N ILE A 97 -9.23 3.17 -3.19
CA ILE A 97 -8.58 2.57 -4.36
C ILE A 97 -9.60 1.80 -5.20
N GLU A 98 -9.23 1.51 -6.43
CA GLU A 98 -9.96 0.60 -7.30
C GLU A 98 -9.01 -0.42 -7.96
N PRO A 99 -9.47 -1.65 -8.22
CA PRO A 99 -8.64 -2.64 -8.88
C PRO A 99 -8.30 -2.23 -10.31
N TYR A 100 -7.03 -2.41 -10.71
CA TYR A 100 -6.61 -2.31 -12.10
C TYR A 100 -6.23 -3.69 -12.64
N ARG A 101 -5.41 -4.45 -11.88
CA ARG A 101 -5.06 -5.84 -12.20
C ARG A 101 -4.74 -6.60 -10.91
N VAL A 102 -5.48 -7.66 -10.60
CA VAL A 102 -5.30 -8.43 -9.37
C VAL A 102 -4.60 -9.76 -9.66
N TYR A 103 -3.65 -10.15 -8.80
CA TYR A 103 -2.95 -11.43 -8.89
C TYR A 103 -3.30 -12.29 -7.68
N SER A 104 -4.29 -13.19 -7.84
CA SER A 104 -4.80 -14.02 -6.73
C SER A 104 -3.73 -14.86 -6.03
N LYS A 105 -2.73 -15.35 -6.77
CA LYS A 105 -1.59 -16.12 -6.23
C LYS A 105 -0.36 -15.26 -5.88
N GLY A 106 -0.41 -13.97 -6.19
CA GLY A 106 0.74 -13.07 -6.16
C GLY A 106 1.78 -13.37 -7.24
N ILE A 107 2.60 -12.36 -7.57
CA ILE A 107 3.76 -12.46 -8.45
C ILE A 107 5.02 -12.34 -7.61
N LEU A 108 6.00 -13.22 -7.82
CA LEU A 108 7.27 -13.19 -7.09
C LEU A 108 8.01 -11.89 -7.37
N GLU A 109 8.64 -11.33 -6.34
CA GLU A 109 9.35 -10.06 -6.41
C GLU A 109 10.33 -10.01 -7.58
N TRP A 110 11.24 -10.97 -7.70
CA TRP A 110 12.24 -10.98 -8.78
C TRP A 110 11.60 -11.01 -10.17
N ILE A 111 10.47 -11.69 -10.36
CA ILE A 111 9.75 -11.72 -11.65
C ILE A 111 9.16 -10.33 -11.96
N ALA A 112 8.69 -9.62 -10.94
CA ALA A 112 8.18 -8.27 -11.11
C ALA A 112 9.32 -7.27 -11.38
N LEU A 113 10.45 -7.43 -10.70
CA LEU A 113 11.62 -6.55 -10.83
C LEU A 113 12.34 -6.72 -12.18
N ASP A 114 12.44 -7.95 -12.68
CA ASP A 114 13.09 -8.26 -13.97
C ASP A 114 12.35 -7.62 -15.16
N LYS A 115 11.06 -7.28 -14.98
CA LYS A 115 10.24 -6.60 -15.99
C LYS A 115 10.32 -5.07 -15.91
N LEU A 116 11.09 -4.51 -14.98
CA LEU A 116 11.26 -3.08 -14.89
C LEU A 116 12.20 -2.57 -15.99
N PRO A 117 11.90 -1.40 -16.59
CA PRO A 117 12.84 -0.79 -17.53
C PRO A 117 14.16 -0.51 -16.82
N THR A 118 15.26 -0.57 -17.57
CA THR A 118 16.65 -0.42 -17.10
C THR A 118 16.89 0.86 -16.27
N TYR A 119 16.05 1.89 -16.48
CA TYR A 119 16.04 3.12 -15.68
C TYR A 119 14.78 3.18 -14.79
N ALA A 120 14.76 2.40 -13.72
CA ALA A 120 13.68 2.39 -12.72
C ALA A 120 13.65 3.65 -11.81
N ARG A 121 13.91 4.83 -12.38
CA ARG A 121 13.92 6.14 -11.70
C ARG A 121 12.52 6.65 -11.35
N GLU A 122 11.47 6.01 -11.86
CA GLU A 122 10.06 6.38 -11.61
C GLU A 122 9.43 5.63 -10.42
N LEU A 123 10.08 4.59 -9.92
CA LEU A 123 9.66 3.89 -8.71
C LEU A 123 10.30 4.56 -7.50
N LEU A 124 9.47 5.08 -6.59
CA LEU A 124 9.92 5.58 -5.29
C LEU A 124 10.23 4.39 -4.36
N TRP A 125 11.42 3.81 -4.53
CA TRP A 125 11.95 2.66 -3.77
C TRP A 125 11.99 2.87 -2.25
N SER A 126 11.89 4.11 -1.79
CA SER A 126 11.90 4.48 -0.37
C SER A 126 10.79 3.84 0.47
N LEU A 127 9.79 3.20 -0.16
CA LEU A 127 8.71 2.47 0.52
C LEU A 127 8.96 0.96 0.66
N ILE A 128 9.97 0.39 -0.01
CA ILE A 128 10.32 -1.03 0.11
C ILE A 128 11.37 -1.28 1.21
N TYR A 129 12.20 -0.27 1.54
CA TYR A 129 13.39 -0.48 2.39
C TYR A 129 13.47 0.38 3.66
N ARG A 130 12.43 1.11 4.04
CA ARG A 130 12.42 1.80 5.34
C ARG A 130 11.98 0.83 6.43
N LYS A 131 12.95 0.18 7.06
CA LYS A 131 12.82 -0.34 8.44
C LYS A 131 12.74 0.80 9.44
#